data_AF-A0A2G5UK33-F1
#
_entry.id   AF-A0A2G5UK33-F1
#
_cell.length_a   1.000
_cell.length_b   1.000
_cell.length_c   1.000
_cell.angle_alpha   90.00
_cell.angle_beta   90.00
_cell.angle_gamma   90.00
#
_symmetry.space_group_name_H-M   'P 1'
#
loop_
_entity.id
_entity.type
_entity.pdbx_description
1 polymer ?
#
loop_
_entity_poly.entity_id
_entity_poly.type
_entity_poly.pdbx_seq_one_letter_code
_entity_poly.pdbx_strand_id
1 'polypeptide(L)'
;MVGDTLKLALEVTPSENFGILPRNCFAVNIESGERYTLTDEQGCAIDESLFPQWSVTNSAKVQAMFRTFKWPDSSMIRFQCDCNPCVGQCTVPSCISFVKIQKTSSDDVTSSE
;
A
#
# COMPACT_ATOMS: atom_id res chain seq x y z
N MET A 1 -12.28 -12.09 6.46
CA MET A 1 -13.10 -12.41 5.29
C MET A 1 -12.67 -11.53 4.13
N VAL A 2 -12.86 -11.96 2.88
CA VAL A 2 -12.59 -11.10 1.70
C VAL A 2 -13.41 -9.80 1.85
N GLY A 3 -12.80 -8.67 1.57
CA GLY A 3 -13.38 -7.34 1.78
C GLY A 3 -13.12 -6.72 3.17
N ASP A 4 -12.68 -7.51 4.17
CA ASP A 4 -12.25 -6.98 5.46
C ASP A 4 -11.01 -6.11 5.29
N THR A 5 -10.89 -5.10 6.15
CA THR A 5 -9.71 -4.24 6.17
C THR A 5 -8.60 -4.91 6.98
N LEU A 6 -7.44 -5.11 6.35
CA LEU A 6 -6.23 -5.59 7.00
C LEU A 6 -5.15 -4.51 7.04
N LYS A 7 -4.23 -4.68 7.99
CA LYS A 7 -3.02 -3.88 8.13
C LYS A 7 -1.80 -4.73 7.80
N LEU A 8 -1.05 -4.31 6.78
CA LEU A 8 0.32 -4.77 6.57
C LEU A 8 1.27 -3.71 7.15
N ALA A 9 2.15 -4.11 8.05
CA ALA A 9 3.15 -3.23 8.64
C ALA A 9 4.54 -3.86 8.52
N LEU A 10 5.53 -3.03 8.18
CA LEU A 10 6.92 -3.43 8.08
C LEU A 10 7.74 -2.53 9.01
N GLU A 11 8.63 -3.16 9.76
CA GLU A 11 9.43 -2.51 10.80
C GLU A 11 10.87 -3.03 10.74
N VAL A 12 11.83 -2.14 10.91
CA VAL A 12 13.26 -2.48 10.96
C VAL A 12 13.80 -2.37 12.38
N THR A 13 14.64 -3.34 12.75
CA THR A 13 15.34 -3.41 14.04
C THR A 13 16.85 -3.57 13.78
N PRO A 14 17.72 -2.77 14.42
CA PRO A 14 17.42 -1.71 15.40
C PRO A 14 16.81 -0.46 14.74
N SER A 15 16.04 0.32 15.50
CA SER A 15 15.24 1.45 14.96
C SER A 15 15.93 2.81 15.09
N GLU A 16 17.01 2.97 15.85
CA GLU A 16 17.55 4.30 16.18
C GLU A 16 18.15 5.03 14.97
N ASN A 17 18.76 4.28 14.06
CA ASN A 17 19.51 4.84 12.92
C ASN A 17 19.05 4.33 11.56
N PHE A 18 17.99 3.53 11.52
CA PHE A 18 17.52 2.92 10.30
C PHE A 18 16.07 3.29 10.01
N GLY A 19 15.80 3.43 8.73
CA GLY A 19 14.46 3.54 8.20
C GLY A 19 14.16 2.42 7.22
N ILE A 20 12.87 2.29 6.90
CA ILE A 20 12.39 1.29 5.94
C ILE A 20 11.37 1.90 4.99
N LEU A 21 11.51 1.58 3.71
CA LEU A 21 10.49 1.83 2.69
C LEU A 21 10.43 0.62 1.76
N PRO A 22 9.34 -0.17 1.78
CA PRO A 22 9.17 -1.33 0.93
C PRO A 22 9.00 -0.90 -0.53
N ARG A 23 9.72 -1.59 -1.42
CA ARG A 23 9.66 -1.37 -2.86
C ARG A 23 9.33 -2.68 -3.56
N ASN A 24 8.92 -2.60 -4.82
CA ASN A 24 8.73 -3.76 -5.70
C ASN A 24 7.93 -4.89 -5.01
N CYS A 25 6.76 -4.53 -4.49
CA CYS A 25 5.93 -5.43 -3.71
C CYS A 25 5.00 -6.25 -4.62
N PHE A 26 4.82 -7.52 -4.27
CA PHE A 26 3.94 -8.46 -4.97
C PHE A 26 3.03 -9.18 -3.98
N ALA A 27 1.78 -9.37 -4.39
CA ALA A 27 0.95 -10.45 -3.91
C ALA A 27 1.28 -11.70 -4.74
N VAL A 28 1.45 -12.85 -4.11
CA VAL A 28 1.78 -14.11 -4.77
C VAL A 28 0.76 -15.19 -4.38
N ASN A 29 0.18 -15.83 -5.40
CA ASN A 29 -0.61 -17.04 -5.25
C ASN A 29 0.35 -18.19 -4.93
N ILE A 30 0.18 -18.81 -3.76
CA ILE A 30 1.11 -19.85 -3.29
C ILE A 30 0.94 -21.15 -4.07
N GLU A 31 -0.25 -21.39 -4.64
CA GLU A 31 -0.57 -22.62 -5.37
C GLU A 31 -0.11 -22.55 -6.82
N SER A 32 -0.46 -21.47 -7.53
CA SER A 32 -0.13 -21.30 -8.95
C SER A 32 1.21 -20.60 -9.20
N GLY A 33 1.75 -19.88 -8.21
CA GLY A 33 2.91 -19.02 -8.38
C GLY A 33 2.62 -17.71 -9.11
N GLU A 34 1.36 -17.46 -9.48
CA GLU A 34 0.93 -16.20 -10.11
C GLU A 34 1.24 -15.00 -9.19
N ARG A 35 1.67 -13.89 -9.78
CA ARG A 35 2.07 -12.69 -9.05
C ARG A 35 1.27 -11.49 -9.53
N TYR A 36 0.78 -10.70 -8.59
CA TYR A 36 0.16 -9.40 -8.83
C TYR A 36 1.04 -8.31 -8.21
N THR A 37 1.45 -7.34 -9.02
CA THR A 37 2.31 -6.22 -8.59
C THR A 37 1.50 -5.21 -7.77
N LEU A 38 1.91 -4.99 -6.53
CA LEU A 38 1.29 -4.04 -5.60
C LEU A 38 1.94 -2.67 -5.70
N THR A 39 3.27 -2.63 -5.79
CA THR A 39 4.03 -1.38 -5.94
C THR A 39 5.09 -1.51 -7.04
N ASP A 40 5.45 -0.40 -7.67
CA ASP A 40 6.60 -0.32 -8.56
C ASP A 40 7.95 -0.40 -7.81
N GLU A 41 9.05 -0.27 -8.54
CA GLU A 41 10.43 -0.28 -8.04
C GLU A 41 10.74 0.92 -7.11
N GLN A 42 9.97 2.00 -7.22
CA GLN A 42 10.09 3.19 -6.39
C GLN A 42 9.32 3.05 -5.07
N GLY A 43 8.36 2.13 -5.01
CA GLY A 43 7.48 1.91 -3.86
C GLY A 43 6.11 2.60 -4.00
N CYS A 44 5.77 3.07 -5.20
CA CYS A 44 4.45 3.63 -5.49
C CYS A 44 3.44 2.53 -5.80
N ALA A 45 2.26 2.60 -5.18
CA ALA A 45 1.17 1.68 -5.45
C ALA A 45 0.71 1.76 -6.92
N ILE A 46 0.50 0.59 -7.53
CA ILE A 46 0.02 0.47 -8.92
C ILE A 46 -1.49 0.73 -9.02
N ASP A 47 -2.25 0.23 -8.03
CA ASP A 47 -3.70 0.41 -7.91
C ASP A 47 -4.09 0.66 -6.46
N GLU A 48 -4.30 1.93 -6.12
CA GLU A 48 -4.68 2.38 -4.77
C GLU A 48 -6.05 1.87 -4.31
N SER A 49 -6.89 1.37 -5.21
CA SER A 49 -8.17 0.75 -4.83
C SER A 49 -7.99 -0.64 -4.20
N LEU A 50 -6.89 -1.31 -4.52
CA LEU A 50 -6.54 -2.64 -4.00
C LEU A 50 -5.48 -2.56 -2.88
N PHE A 51 -4.45 -1.75 -3.07
CA PHE A 51 -3.37 -1.56 -2.10
C PHE A 51 -2.95 -0.09 -2.08
N PRO A 52 -3.09 0.62 -0.95
CA PRO A 52 -2.80 2.04 -0.90
C PRO A 52 -1.30 2.31 -0.93
N GLN A 53 -0.94 3.59 -1.06
CA GLN A 53 0.43 4.04 -0.78
C GLN A 53 0.84 3.71 0.67
N TRP A 54 2.13 3.48 0.88
CA TRP A 54 2.69 3.28 2.22
C TRP A 54 2.54 4.54 3.08
N SER A 55 1.97 4.39 4.27
CA SER A 55 1.96 5.42 5.30
C SER A 55 3.18 5.24 6.22
N VAL A 56 4.04 6.24 6.27
CA VAL A 56 5.17 6.28 7.21
C VAL A 56 4.63 6.57 8.61
N THR A 57 4.83 5.64 9.55
CA THR A 57 4.46 5.83 10.96
C THR A 57 5.59 6.54 11.71
N ASN A 58 6.82 6.08 11.48
CA ASN A 58 8.07 6.69 11.90
C ASN A 58 9.18 6.22 10.94
N SER A 59 10.42 6.65 11.12
CA SER A 59 11.54 6.27 10.23
C SER A 59 11.63 4.75 10.04
N ALA A 60 11.56 3.99 11.14
CA ALA A 60 11.74 2.56 11.18
C ALA A 60 10.47 1.75 10.87
N LYS A 61 9.32 2.39 10.63
CA LYS A 61 8.03 1.70 10.48
C LYS A 61 7.10 2.32 9.44
N VAL A 62 6.63 1.49 8.52
CA VAL A 62 5.57 1.84 7.57
C VAL A 62 4.37 0.90 7.70
N GLN A 63 3.21 1.36 7.23
CA GLN A 63 2.00 0.55 7.20
C GLN A 63 1.10 0.87 6.01
N ALA A 64 0.28 -0.10 5.61
CA ALA A 64 -0.77 0.05 4.60
C ALA A 64 -2.07 -0.60 5.11
N MET A 65 -3.17 0.17 5.12
CA MET A 65 -4.51 -0.34 5.43
C MET A 65 -5.24 -0.65 4.11
N PHE A 66 -5.53 -1.92 3.83
CA PHE A 66 -6.11 -2.32 2.55
C PHE A 66 -7.30 -3.26 2.73
N ARG A 67 -8.20 -3.29 1.73
CA ARG A 67 -9.28 -4.28 1.69
C ARG A 67 -8.71 -5.60 1.16
N THR A 68 -8.99 -6.67 1.87
CA THR A 68 -8.52 -8.01 1.48
C THR A 68 -9.04 -8.43 0.13
N PHE A 69 -8.13 -8.95 -0.68
CA PHE A 69 -8.38 -9.57 -1.98
C PHE A 69 -7.73 -10.94 -2.00
N LYS A 70 -8.17 -11.80 -2.93
CA LYS A 70 -7.60 -13.14 -3.16
C LYS A 70 -7.82 -13.57 -4.59
N TRP A 71 -7.03 -14.54 -5.06
CA TRP A 71 -7.39 -15.29 -6.25
C TRP A 71 -8.63 -16.14 -6.01
N PRO A 72 -9.50 -16.35 -7.02
CA PRO A 72 -10.71 -17.17 -6.86
C PRO A 72 -10.39 -18.59 -6.40
N ASP A 73 -9.31 -19.18 -6.93
CA ASP A 73 -8.88 -20.56 -6.74
C ASP A 73 -8.05 -20.79 -5.46
N SER A 74 -7.39 -19.76 -4.92
CA SER A 74 -6.59 -19.91 -3.69
C SER A 74 -7.25 -19.31 -2.44
N SER A 75 -6.92 -19.92 -1.30
CA SER A 75 -7.25 -19.42 0.04
C SER A 75 -6.08 -18.73 0.74
N MET A 76 -4.87 -18.79 0.16
CA MET A 76 -3.66 -18.24 0.75
C MET A 76 -2.96 -17.27 -0.21
N ILE A 77 -2.50 -16.16 0.33
CA ILE A 77 -1.75 -15.13 -0.38
C ILE A 77 -0.47 -14.85 0.39
N ARG A 78 0.63 -14.67 -0.35
CA ARG A 78 1.92 -14.27 0.22
C ARG A 78 2.28 -12.87 -0.28
N PHE A 79 2.65 -11.99 0.64
CA PHE A 79 3.23 -10.69 0.31
C PHE A 79 4.76 -10.83 0.24
N GLN A 80 5.36 -10.30 -0.82
CA GLN A 80 6.82 -10.27 -1.02
C GLN A 80 7.21 -8.85 -1.44
N CYS A 81 8.23 -8.26 -0.82
CA CYS A 81 8.70 -6.90 -1.11
C CYS A 81 10.23 -6.85 -0.98
N ASP A 82 10.84 -5.89 -1.67
CA ASP A 82 12.23 -5.51 -1.48
C ASP A 82 12.31 -4.51 -0.30
N CYS A 83 12.84 -4.99 0.83
CA CYS A 83 12.86 -4.28 2.12
C CYS A 83 14.28 -3.85 2.51
N ASN A 84 14.94 -3.06 1.66
CA ASN A 84 16.28 -2.56 1.94
C ASN A 84 16.23 -1.40 2.96
N PRO A 85 16.91 -1.50 4.11
CA PRO A 85 16.94 -0.41 5.08
C PRO A 85 17.81 0.74 4.59
N CYS A 86 17.46 1.95 5.00
CA CYS A 86 18.22 3.17 4.76
C CYS A 86 18.77 3.72 6.09
N VAL A 87 19.85 4.50 6.05
CA VAL A 87 20.32 5.23 7.24
C VAL A 87 19.43 6.45 7.45
N GLY A 88 18.89 6.63 8.65
CA GLY A 88 17.93 7.69 8.97
C GLY A 88 16.56 7.45 8.33
N GLN A 89 15.98 8.48 7.73
CA GLN A 89 14.67 8.39 7.07
C GLN A 89 14.83 8.11 5.58
N CYS A 90 14.08 7.13 5.07
CA CYS A 90 14.12 6.79 3.65
C CYS A 90 13.47 7.89 2.80
N THR A 91 14.03 8.14 1.61
CA THR A 91 13.40 9.03 0.62
C THR A 91 12.11 8.41 0.13
N VAL A 92 10.99 9.08 0.43
CA VAL A 92 9.65 8.70 -0.05
C VAL A 92 9.47 9.25 -1.48
N PRO A 93 9.11 8.41 -2.46
CA PRO A 93 8.86 8.87 -3.82
C PRO A 93 7.61 9.77 -3.88
N SER A 94 7.58 10.68 -4.86
CA SER A 94 6.36 11.42 -5.21
C SER A 94 5.50 10.55 -6.11
N CYS A 95 4.52 9.86 -5.53
CA CYS A 95 3.59 9.00 -6.27
C CYS A 95 2.40 9.82 -6.79
N ILE A 96 2.00 9.58 -8.04
CA ILE A 96 0.79 10.19 -8.62
C ILE A 96 -0.40 9.29 -8.25
N SER A 97 -1.16 9.71 -7.25
CA SER A 97 -2.42 9.05 -6.91
C SER A 97 -3.47 9.40 -7.96
N PHE A 98 -3.80 8.47 -8.84
CA PHE A 98 -4.99 8.59 -9.70
C PHE A 98 -6.24 8.28 -8.86
N VAL A 99 -6.54 9.12 -7.88
CA VAL A 99 -7.84 9.09 -7.22
C VAL A 99 -8.87 9.38 -8.33
N LYS A 100 -9.64 8.37 -8.73
CA LYS A 100 -10.86 8.61 -9.51
C LYS A 100 -11.72 9.52 -8.66
N ILE A 101 -11.72 10.81 -8.96
CA ILE A 101 -12.66 11.77 -8.39
C ILE A 101 -14.05 11.28 -8.82
N GLN A 102 -14.69 10.48 -7.98
CA GLN A 102 -16.13 10.36 -8.03
C GLN A 102 -16.65 11.74 -7.64
N LYS A 103 -17.06 12.53 -8.64
CA LYS A 103 -17.89 13.72 -8.44
C LYS A 103 -19.12 13.26 -7.67
N THR A 104 -19.13 13.42 -6.35
CA THR A 104 -20.34 13.35 -5.54
C THR A 104 -21.12 14.62 -5.87
N SER A 105 -22.10 14.49 -6.76
CA SER A 105 -23.16 15.48 -6.92
C SER A 105 -24.00 15.49 -5.65
N SER A 106 -23.82 16.50 -4.82
CA SER A 106 -24.87 17.17 -4.02
C SER A 106 -24.19 18.07 -3.00
N ASP A 107 -24.37 19.38 -3.15
CA ASP A 107 -24.76 20.25 -2.05
C ASP A 107 -25.63 21.39 -2.63
N ASP A 108 -26.83 21.45 -2.10
CA ASP A 108 -27.94 22.36 -2.37
C ASP A 108 -27.89 23.56 -1.38
N VAL A 109 -28.64 24.63 -1.68
CA VAL A 109 -28.99 25.80 -0.83
C VAL A 109 -27.89 26.88 -0.70
N THR A 110 -28.06 28.16 -1.08
CA THR A 110 -29.14 29.09 -0.72
C THR A 110 -29.13 30.37 -1.57
N SER A 111 -30.33 30.96 -1.72
CA SER A 111 -30.76 32.27 -2.24
C SER A 111 -29.82 33.47 -2.08
N SER A 112 -29.91 34.43 -3.01
CA SER A 112 -30.37 35.84 -2.82
C SER A 112 -30.06 36.71 -4.04
N GLU A 113 -31.08 37.06 -4.82
CA GLU A 113 -31.45 38.43 -5.30
C GLU A 113 -32.61 38.34 -6.30
#